data_AF-A0A2H5Q2J3-F1
#
_entry.id   AF-A0A2H5Q2J3-F1
#
_cell.length_a   1.000
_cell.length_b   1.000
_cell.length_c   1.000
_cell.angle_alpha   90.00
_cell.angle_beta   90.00
_cell.angle_gamma   90.00
#
_symmetry.space_group_name_H-M   'P 1'
#
loop_
_entity.id
_entity.type
_entity.pdbx_description
1 polymer ?
#
loop_
_entity_poly.entity_id
_entity_poly.type
_entity_poly.pdbx_seq_one_letter_code
_entity_poly.pdbx_strand_id
1 'polypeptide(L)'
;MGLPSFLLPKGAPAIANDDKGGGSLGLTKDIEPLNSSVPFVAVEFDIFNNTWDPPPTRVGIDIKTLESNKTETWWSDVGGARRNEAWISYNSSTHNLKK
;
A
#
# COMPACT_ATOMS: atom_id res chain seq x y z
N MET A 1 0.75 10.91 -1.59
CA MET A 1 -0.30 10.24 -0.82
C MET A 1 -1.06 9.34 -1.76
N GLY A 2 -1.04 8.04 -1.51
CA GLY A 2 -1.71 7.03 -2.31
C GLY A 2 -3.01 6.55 -1.67
N LEU A 3 -3.50 5.41 -2.16
CA LEU A 3 -4.66 4.71 -1.59
C LEU A 3 -4.33 3.22 -1.43
N PRO A 4 -4.51 2.61 -0.24
CA PRO A 4 -4.37 1.17 -0.07
C PRO A 4 -5.72 0.43 -0.06
N SER A 5 -5.72 -0.80 -0.56
CA SER A 5 -6.71 -1.83 -0.24
C SER A 5 -6.03 -2.90 0.61
N PHE A 6 -6.55 -3.20 1.81
CA PHE A 6 -5.80 -3.96 2.81
C PHE A 6 -6.62 -5.05 3.51
N LEU A 7 -5.90 -6.04 4.01
CA LEU A 7 -6.37 -7.05 4.96
C LEU A 7 -5.60 -6.88 6.27
N LEU A 8 -6.34 -6.68 7.36
CA LEU A 8 -5.82 -6.55 8.72
C LEU A 8 -6.45 -7.60 9.64
N PRO A 9 -5.75 -8.02 10.71
CA PRO A 9 -6.35 -8.79 11.79
C PRO A 9 -7.56 -8.06 12.35
N LYS A 10 -8.62 -8.82 12.66
CA LYS A 10 -9.77 -8.29 13.38
C LYS A 10 -9.31 -7.75 14.74
N GLY A 11 -9.67 -6.50 15.04
CA GLY A 11 -9.29 -5.85 16.29
C GLY A 11 -7.86 -5.29 16.31
N ALA A 12 -7.20 -5.22 15.15
CA ALA A 12 -5.95 -4.48 15.04
C ALA A 12 -6.12 -3.05 15.57
N PRO A 13 -5.18 -2.54 16.37
CA PRO A 13 -5.24 -1.18 16.86
C PRO A 13 -5.21 -0.21 15.68
N ALA A 14 -5.91 0.90 15.79
CA ALA A 14 -5.72 2.01 14.86
C ALA A 14 -4.24 2.43 14.97
N ILE A 15 -3.51 2.28 13.87
CA ILE A 15 -2.11 2.75 13.78
C ILE A 15 -2.10 4.28 13.75
N ALA A 16 -3.20 4.86 13.25
CA ALA A 16 -3.45 6.27 12.92
C ALA A 16 -3.39 7.31 14.06
N ASN A 17 -3.03 6.98 15.29
CA ASN A 17 -3.15 7.97 16.37
C ASN A 17 -2.07 9.08 16.31
N ASP A 18 -0.90 8.81 15.73
CA ASP A 18 0.22 9.78 15.67
C ASP A 18 0.78 10.04 14.26
N ASP A 19 0.21 9.42 13.23
CA ASP A 19 0.76 9.45 11.86
C ASP A 19 0.07 10.53 11.00
N LYS A 20 0.86 11.50 10.52
CA LYS A 20 0.41 12.69 9.76
C LYS A 20 1.11 12.87 8.40
N GLY A 21 2.12 12.06 8.10
CA GLY A 21 3.01 12.21 6.94
C GLY A 21 2.42 11.72 5.62
N GLY A 22 1.30 10.97 5.66
CA GLY A 22 0.56 10.50 4.49
C GLY A 22 1.27 9.43 3.65
N GLY A 23 2.60 9.32 3.72
CA GLY A 23 3.39 8.24 3.11
C GLY A 23 3.20 6.89 3.79
N SER A 24 2.77 6.88 5.06
CA SER A 24 2.45 5.64 5.79
C SER A 24 1.16 4.94 5.32
N LEU A 25 0.34 5.63 4.51
CA LEU A 25 -0.98 5.20 4.04
C LEU A 25 -1.93 4.75 5.18
N GLY A 26 -1.62 5.10 6.43
CA GLY A 26 -2.34 4.61 7.63
C GLY A 26 -2.09 3.13 7.97
N LEU A 27 -1.11 2.47 7.35
CA LEU A 27 -0.77 1.06 7.55
C LEU A 27 0.42 0.83 8.49
N THR A 28 1.19 1.88 8.76
CA THR A 28 2.40 1.86 9.60
C THR A 28 2.52 3.16 10.37
N LYS A 29 3.46 3.21 11.33
CA LYS A 29 3.90 4.47 11.88
C LYS A 29 4.70 5.25 10.84
N ASP A 30 4.61 6.57 10.83
CA ASP A 30 5.38 7.44 9.93
C ASP A 30 6.88 7.34 10.17
N ILE A 31 7.28 7.11 11.42
CA ILE A 31 8.69 6.95 11.83
C ILE A 31 9.24 5.54 11.57
N GLU A 32 8.34 4.56 11.36
CA GLU A 32 8.72 3.16 11.11
C GLU A 32 7.92 2.56 9.92
N PRO A 33 8.03 3.15 8.71
CA PRO A 33 7.23 2.74 7.55
C PRO A 33 7.58 1.35 7.02
N LEU A 34 8.79 0.88 7.32
CA LEU A 34 9.31 -0.40 6.83
C LEU A 34 9.18 -1.54 7.85
N ASN A 35 8.58 -1.28 9.02
CA ASN A 35 8.48 -2.28 10.08
C ASN A 35 7.19 -2.10 10.87
N SER A 36 6.08 -2.63 10.34
CA SER A 36 4.81 -2.55 11.05
C SER A 36 4.74 -3.51 12.23
N SER A 37 4.27 -2.99 13.35
CA SER A 37 3.91 -3.80 14.52
C SER A 37 2.62 -4.60 14.30
N VAL A 38 1.79 -4.19 13.34
CA VAL A 38 0.54 -4.86 12.97
C VAL A 38 0.77 -5.60 11.65
N PRO A 39 0.51 -6.92 11.58
CA PRO A 39 0.63 -7.63 10.32
C PRO A 39 -0.48 -7.17 9.38
N PHE A 40 -0.13 -6.92 8.12
CA PHE A 40 -1.08 -6.56 7.08
C PHE A 40 -0.62 -7.11 5.72
N VAL A 41 -1.59 -7.28 4.82
CA VAL A 41 -1.33 -7.41 3.39
C VAL A 41 -2.09 -6.30 2.70
N ALA A 42 -1.43 -5.52 1.85
CA ALA A 42 -2.08 -4.45 1.10
C ALA A 42 -1.71 -4.47 -0.38
N VAL A 43 -2.63 -4.00 -1.20
CA VAL A 43 -2.36 -3.50 -2.54
C VAL A 43 -2.42 -1.98 -2.46
N GLU A 44 -1.27 -1.32 -2.60
CA GLU A 44 -1.16 0.13 -2.59
C GLU A 44 -1.17 0.71 -4.00
N PHE A 45 -1.76 1.89 -4.14
CA PHE A 45 -1.73 2.72 -5.33
C PHE A 45 -0.99 4.02 -4.96
N ASP A 46 0.34 3.98 -4.92
CA ASP A 46 1.16 5.11 -4.47
C ASP A 46 1.59 6.01 -5.65
N ILE A 47 1.13 7.26 -5.58
CA ILE A 47 1.42 8.34 -6.53
C ILE A 47 2.54 9.26 -6.05
N PHE A 48 3.07 9.04 -4.86
CA PHE A 48 4.19 9.77 -4.30
C PHE A 48 5.40 8.83 -4.18
N ASN A 49 6.60 9.35 -4.38
CA ASN A 49 7.82 8.54 -4.30
C ASN A 49 8.54 8.88 -3.00
N ASN A 50 8.32 8.10 -1.95
CA ASN A 50 9.07 8.19 -0.72
C ASN A 50 10.51 7.67 -0.94
N THR A 51 11.38 7.83 0.05
CA THR A 51 12.79 7.42 -0.04
C THR A 51 12.97 5.90 -0.14
N TRP A 52 11.98 5.13 0.32
CA TRP A 52 11.94 3.67 0.21
C TRP A 52 11.26 3.17 -1.06
N ASP A 53 10.61 4.07 -1.81
CA ASP A 53 9.93 3.70 -3.04
C ASP A 53 10.90 3.73 -4.21
N PRO A 54 11.00 2.66 -5.01
CA PRO A 54 11.77 2.72 -6.21
C PRO A 54 10.99 3.57 -7.23
N PRO A 55 11.59 4.52 -7.96
CA PRO A 55 10.88 5.33 -8.96
C PRO A 55 10.56 4.49 -10.22
N PRO A 56 9.46 4.72 -10.96
CA PRO A 56 8.41 5.75 -10.83
C PRO A 56 7.18 5.27 -10.02
N THR A 57 6.11 6.07 -9.90
CA THR A 57 4.75 5.78 -9.37
C THR A 57 4.24 4.35 -9.64
N ARG A 58 3.62 3.72 -8.63
CA ARG A 58 3.43 2.25 -8.61
C ARG A 58 2.08 1.80 -8.11
N VAL A 59 1.72 0.59 -8.54
CA VAL A 59 0.86 -0.29 -7.74
C VAL A 59 1.74 -1.34 -7.08
N GLY A 60 1.57 -1.51 -5.77
CA GLY A 60 2.40 -2.33 -4.89
C GLY A 60 1.67 -3.55 -4.31
N ILE A 61 2.40 -4.54 -3.80
CA ILE A 61 1.87 -5.54 -2.85
C ILE A 61 2.79 -5.49 -1.64
N ASP A 62 2.19 -5.13 -0.52
CA ASP A 62 2.87 -4.88 0.74
C ASP A 62 2.56 -5.99 1.71
N ILE A 63 3.57 -6.45 2.43
CA ILE A 63 3.44 -7.50 3.44
C ILE A 63 4.16 -7.02 4.69
N LYS A 64 3.41 -6.45 5.65
CA LYS A 64 3.91 -5.91 6.94
C LYS A 64 4.89 -4.71 6.82
N THR A 65 5.27 -4.30 5.62
CA THR A 65 6.17 -3.18 5.30
C THR A 65 5.62 -2.43 4.10
N LEU A 66 5.85 -1.11 4.03
CA LEU A 66 5.57 -0.30 2.84
C LEU A 66 6.65 -0.43 1.75
N GLU A 67 7.73 -1.15 2.01
CA GLU A 67 8.60 -1.60 0.93
C GLU A 67 7.93 -2.76 0.20
N SER A 68 7.34 -2.42 -0.94
CA SER A 68 6.52 -3.33 -1.72
C SER A 68 7.31 -4.52 -2.26
N ASN A 69 6.85 -5.75 -1.98
CA ASN A 69 7.52 -6.99 -2.41
C ASN A 69 7.43 -7.19 -3.94
N LYS A 70 6.35 -6.69 -4.56
CA LYS A 70 6.20 -6.70 -6.01
C LYS A 70 5.55 -5.40 -6.46
N THR A 71 6.15 -4.75 -7.43
CA THR A 71 5.67 -3.47 -7.97
C THR A 71 5.46 -3.54 -9.48
N GLU A 72 4.50 -2.75 -9.97
CA GLU A 72 4.36 -2.45 -11.39
C GLU A 72 4.13 -0.95 -11.59
N THR A 73 4.65 -0.41 -12.70
CA THR A 73 4.47 1.00 -13.04
C THR A 73 2.99 1.27 -13.29
N TRP A 74 2.46 2.28 -12.59
CA TRP A 74 1.07 2.66 -12.73
C TRP A 74 0.95 3.91 -13.60
N TRP A 75 0.51 3.72 -14.84
CA TRP A 75 0.22 4.81 -15.78
C TRP A 75 -1.17 5.41 -15.53
N SER A 76 -1.35 6.02 -14.36
CA SER A 76 -2.63 6.59 -13.96
C SER A 76 -2.74 8.07 -14.32
N ASP A 77 -3.97 8.51 -14.65
CA ASP A 77 -4.29 9.93 -14.84
C ASP A 77 -4.91 10.52 -13.57
N VAL A 78 -4.29 10.22 -12.42
CA VAL A 78 -4.73 10.75 -11.12
C VAL A 78 -4.63 12.28 -11.10
N GLY A 79 -3.57 12.84 -11.71
CA GLY A 79 -3.39 14.28 -11.85
C GLY A 79 -4.48 14.96 -12.69
N GLY A 80 -5.06 14.26 -13.67
CA GLY A 80 -6.17 14.74 -14.49
C GLY A 80 -7.56 14.50 -13.90
N ALA A 81 -7.66 14.02 -12.66
CA ALA A 81 -8.91 13.71 -11.95
C ALA A 81 -9.84 12.73 -12.72
N ARG A 82 -9.26 11.83 -13.54
CA ARG A 82 -10.03 10.82 -14.25
C ARG A 82 -10.32 9.61 -13.38
N ARG A 83 -11.40 8.90 -13.70
CA ARG A 83 -11.72 7.61 -13.09
C ARG A 83 -10.65 6.58 -13.47
N ASN A 84 -10.11 5.91 -12.46
CA ASN A 84 -9.24 4.75 -12.59
C ASN A 84 -9.99 3.52 -12.06
N GLU A 85 -9.78 2.36 -12.68
CA GLU A 85 -10.38 1.09 -12.26
C GLU A 85 -9.27 0.08 -11.97
N ALA A 86 -9.48 -0.73 -10.94
CA ALA A 86 -8.53 -1.76 -10.52
C ALA A 86 -9.28 -3.01 -10.05
N TRP A 87 -8.66 -4.17 -10.26
CA TRP A 87 -9.20 -5.46 -9.83
C TRP A 87 -8.15 -6.20 -9.01
N ILE A 88 -8.53 -6.55 -7.78
CA ILE A 88 -7.69 -7.35 -6.90
C ILE A 88 -8.31 -8.74 -6.82
N SER A 89 -7.49 -9.78 -7.03
CA SER A 89 -7.95 -11.16 -6.96
C SER A 89 -6.96 -12.02 -6.18
N TYR A 90 -7.50 -12.94 -5.38
CA TYR A 90 -6.71 -13.88 -4.59
C TYR A 90 -7.13 -15.31 -4.88
N ASN A 91 -6.18 -16.13 -5.34
CA ASN A 91 -6.36 -17.57 -5.46
C ASN A 91 -5.80 -18.24 -4.20
N SER A 92 -6.70 -18.77 -3.36
CA SER A 92 -6.34 -19.41 -2.09
C SER A 92 -5.64 -20.75 -2.25
N SER A 93 -5.90 -21.51 -3.31
CA SER A 93 -5.24 -22.79 -3.57
C SER A 93 -3.76 -22.62 -3.92
N THR A 94 -3.42 -21.54 -4.64
CA THR A 94 -2.04 -21.25 -5.06
C THR A 94 -1.37 -20.16 -4.22
N HIS A 95 -2.05 -19.62 -3.21
CA HIS A 95 -1.59 -18.49 -2.41
C HIS A 95 -1.12 -17.29 -3.26
N ASN A 96 -1.85 -17.00 -4.35
CA ASN A 96 -1.45 -16.00 -5.33
C ASN A 96 -2.37 -14.79 -5.29
N LEU A 97 -1.84 -13.65 -4.86
CA LEU A 97 -2.49 -12.35 -4.92
C LEU A 97 -2.09 -11.64 -6.22
N LYS A 98 -3.09 -11.17 -6.96
CA LYS A 98 -2.91 -10.36 -8.17
C LYS A 98 -3.63 -9.02 -8.00
N LYS A 99 -2.99 -8.00 -8.53
CA LYS A 99 -3.44 -6.60 -8.61
C LYS A 99 -3.52 -6.21 -10.09
#